data_AF-A0A109JN62-F1
#
_entry.id   AF-A0A109JN62-F1
#
_cell.length_a   1.000
_cell.length_b   1.000
_cell.length_c   1.000
_cell.angle_alpha   90.00
_cell.angle_beta   90.00
_cell.angle_gamma   90.00
#
_symmetry.space_group_name_H-M   'P 1'
#
loop_
_entity.id
_entity.type
_entity.pdbx_description
1 polymer ?
#
loop_
_entity_poly.entity_id
_entity_poly.type
_entity_poly.pdbx_seq_one_letter_code
_entity_poly.pdbx_strand_id
1 'polypeptide(L)'
;MIFSDRQYAVSKEQLTNLRNAALAIQAGGAKLDWLKEIESNALQSQIADIQREMAEYDFLKSGATGFTEEFAFEELPRVLIQARIARGLSQTDLAEGLGLKAQQVQRYEATNYMSASLGRLMEVANILGVRVSASYGAAEERSEGAIYAWSDAGSVEWNKFPLREMAKRGWIKGNDLAVSARTWFHQVAGPQFATALHRKKMHSGNAPNEHALLAWQARVLQKGQQDFEAGLIGEFSLDDRWLDQLVALTKDSNGPRKARDLLGRNGIGMVVQSHLPGTYLDGAAMVAPFGNPVVALTLRFDRLDNFWFVLFHELGHVFLHLYNSLRFDFFDEEDGHQGDQYEEDADKFSLDHLIPQDTWRKCLSRFALTEEAVLIDAEKLGISASIIAGRIRKERNDYRLFSNLVGSGTVRTQFEGMME
;
A
#
# COMPACT_ATOMS: atom_id res chain seq x y z
N MET A 1 -22.23 27.64 -14.86
CA MET A 1 -20.78 27.94 -14.84
C MET A 1 -20.35 28.29 -16.25
N ILE A 2 -19.57 29.36 -16.40
CA ILE A 2 -19.00 29.80 -17.68
C ILE A 2 -17.68 29.08 -17.92
N PHE A 3 -17.51 28.44 -19.08
CA PHE A 3 -16.36 27.61 -19.40
C PHE A 3 -15.44 28.23 -20.47
N SER A 4 -15.86 29.31 -21.13
CA SER A 4 -15.12 29.92 -22.25
C SER A 4 -15.38 31.41 -22.40
N ASP A 5 -14.46 32.11 -23.06
CA ASP A 5 -14.60 33.54 -23.38
C ASP A 5 -15.82 33.81 -24.27
N ARG A 6 -16.21 32.85 -25.11
CA ARG A 6 -17.43 32.94 -25.92
C ARG A 6 -18.69 32.93 -25.04
N GLN A 7 -18.76 32.00 -24.08
CA GLN A 7 -19.88 31.96 -23.13
C GLN A 7 -19.91 33.20 -22.25
N TYR A 8 -18.75 33.70 -21.82
CA TYR A 8 -18.65 34.96 -21.05
C TYR A 8 -19.25 36.14 -21.83
N ALA A 9 -18.94 36.27 -23.12
CA ALA A 9 -19.49 37.32 -23.97
C ALA A 9 -21.02 37.22 -24.12
N VAL A 10 -21.55 36.00 -24.31
CA VAL A 10 -23.00 35.75 -24.39
C VAL A 10 -23.70 36.07 -23.07
N SER A 11 -23.14 35.63 -21.94
CA SER A 11 -23.66 35.92 -20.60
C SER A 11 -23.66 37.42 -20.31
N LYS A 12 -22.65 38.16 -20.77
CA LYS A 12 -22.59 39.63 -20.66
C LYS A 12 -23.70 40.32 -21.45
N GLU A 13 -24.00 39.84 -22.65
CA GLU A 13 -25.10 40.35 -23.48
C GLU A 13 -26.46 40.04 -22.83
N GLN A 14 -26.65 38.79 -22.35
CA GLN A 14 -27.85 38.39 -21.61
C GLN A 14 -28.06 39.21 -20.35
N LEU A 15 -26.99 39.49 -19.59
CA LEU A 15 -27.04 40.32 -18.38
C LEU A 15 -27.54 41.74 -18.71
N THR A 16 -27.07 42.33 -19.81
CA THR A 16 -27.54 43.65 -20.27
C THR A 16 -29.03 43.60 -20.64
N ASN A 17 -29.47 42.56 -21.35
CA ASN A 17 -30.87 42.39 -21.73
C ASN A 17 -31.80 42.20 -20.51
N LEU A 18 -31.39 41.39 -19.53
CA LEU A 18 -32.14 41.17 -18.28
C LEU A 18 -32.22 42.45 -17.43
N ARG A 19 -31.13 43.23 -17.35
CA ARG A 19 -31.13 44.53 -16.67
C ARG A 19 -32.09 45.53 -17.33
N ASN A 20 -32.07 45.60 -18.66
CA ASN A 20 -32.99 46.46 -19.41
C ASN A 20 -34.45 46.02 -19.23
N ALA A 21 -34.72 44.71 -19.20
CA ALA A 21 -36.05 44.16 -18.93
C ALA A 21 -36.52 44.48 -17.50
N ALA A 22 -35.64 44.36 -16.50
CA ALA A 22 -35.95 44.70 -15.11
C ALA A 22 -36.31 46.19 -14.94
N LEU A 23 -35.57 47.09 -15.62
CA LEU A 23 -35.87 48.52 -15.65
C LEU A 23 -37.20 48.83 -16.35
N ALA A 24 -37.52 48.13 -17.45
CA ALA A 24 -38.77 48.31 -18.18
C ALA A 24 -40.01 47.90 -17.35
N ILE A 25 -39.90 46.88 -16.49
CA ILE A 25 -40.99 46.46 -15.59
C ILE A 25 -41.28 47.50 -14.51
N GLN A 26 -40.24 48.19 -14.00
CA GLN A 26 -40.40 49.30 -13.07
C GLN A 26 -41.05 50.53 -13.73
N ALA A 27 -40.86 50.74 -15.03
CA ALA A 27 -41.42 51.87 -15.78
C ALA A 27 -42.84 51.64 -16.34
N GLY A 28 -43.35 50.39 -16.34
CA GLY A 28 -44.64 50.02 -16.94
C GLY A 28 -45.87 50.29 -16.06
N GLY A 29 -46.78 51.15 -16.52
CA GLY A 29 -47.92 51.67 -15.74
C GLY A 29 -49.21 50.85 -15.65
N ALA A 30 -49.24 49.53 -15.94
CA ALA A 30 -50.53 48.81 -16.08
C ALA A 30 -50.62 47.36 -15.54
N LYS A 31 -49.65 46.86 -14.76
CA LYS A 31 -49.73 45.55 -14.08
C LYS A 31 -50.04 45.71 -12.59
N LEU A 32 -50.75 44.74 -11.99
CA LEU A 32 -50.96 44.67 -10.53
C LEU A 32 -49.60 44.61 -9.80
N ASP A 33 -49.50 45.30 -8.67
CA ASP A 33 -48.23 45.51 -7.95
C ASP A 33 -47.56 44.20 -7.52
N TRP A 34 -48.34 43.20 -7.06
CA TRP A 34 -47.80 41.89 -6.68
C TRP A 34 -47.20 41.10 -7.85
N LEU A 35 -47.73 41.28 -9.08
CA LEU A 35 -47.19 40.65 -10.29
C LEU A 35 -45.87 41.30 -10.73
N LYS A 36 -45.75 42.62 -10.57
CA LYS A 36 -44.50 43.34 -10.83
C LYS A 36 -43.40 42.92 -9.86
N GLU A 37 -43.75 42.70 -8.60
CA GLU A 37 -42.80 42.24 -7.57
C GLU A 37 -42.28 40.83 -7.87
N ILE A 38 -43.16 39.88 -8.24
CA ILE A 38 -42.75 38.52 -8.62
C ILE A 38 -41.88 38.54 -9.88
N GLU A 39 -42.26 39.27 -10.92
CA GLU A 39 -41.45 39.37 -12.15
C GLU A 39 -40.09 40.03 -11.89
N SER A 40 -40.04 41.08 -11.07
CA SER A 40 -38.80 41.74 -10.66
C SER A 40 -37.89 40.80 -9.87
N ASN A 41 -38.44 40.07 -8.90
CA ASN A 41 -37.67 39.13 -8.08
C ASN A 41 -37.11 37.97 -8.94
N ALA A 42 -37.89 37.46 -9.90
CA ALA A 42 -37.43 36.43 -10.82
C ALA A 42 -36.26 36.92 -11.71
N LEU A 43 -36.36 38.14 -12.26
CA LEU A 43 -35.28 38.73 -13.06
C LEU A 43 -34.04 39.03 -12.22
N GLN A 44 -34.22 39.54 -10.99
CA GLN A 44 -33.11 39.79 -10.07
C GLN A 44 -32.38 38.50 -9.68
N SER A 45 -33.11 37.41 -9.46
CA SER A 45 -32.52 36.08 -9.21
C SER A 45 -31.65 35.64 -10.39
N GLN A 46 -32.15 35.75 -11.63
CA GLN A 46 -31.39 35.39 -12.83
C GLN A 46 -30.16 36.28 -13.06
N ILE A 47 -30.29 37.59 -12.78
CA ILE A 47 -29.18 38.55 -12.84
C ILE A 47 -28.10 38.15 -11.83
N ALA A 48 -28.48 37.84 -10.59
CA ALA A 48 -27.56 37.43 -9.53
C ALA A 48 -26.82 36.13 -9.90
N ASP A 49 -27.52 35.15 -10.47
CA ASP A 49 -26.92 33.90 -10.93
C ASP A 49 -25.87 34.13 -12.02
N ILE A 50 -26.20 34.90 -13.06
CA ILE A 50 -25.25 35.22 -14.15
C ILE A 50 -24.05 36.01 -13.63
N GLN A 51 -24.28 36.99 -12.75
CA GLN A 51 -23.20 37.78 -12.15
C GLN A 51 -22.25 36.89 -11.32
N ARG A 52 -22.78 35.93 -10.56
CA ARG A 52 -21.98 34.97 -9.79
C ARG A 52 -21.10 34.12 -10.70
N GLU A 53 -21.67 33.59 -11.79
CA GLU A 53 -20.91 32.77 -12.74
C GLU A 53 -19.82 33.57 -13.48
N MET A 54 -20.09 34.83 -13.81
CA MET A 54 -19.09 35.73 -14.41
C MET A 54 -17.97 36.06 -13.43
N ALA A 55 -18.30 36.35 -12.17
CA ALA A 55 -17.31 36.61 -11.13
C ALA A 55 -16.43 35.39 -10.85
N GLU A 56 -16.99 34.17 -10.85
CA GLU A 56 -16.24 32.91 -10.73
C GLU A 56 -15.26 32.73 -11.90
N TYR A 57 -15.69 33.00 -13.13
CA TYR A 57 -14.84 32.92 -14.31
C TYR A 57 -13.70 33.95 -14.29
N ASP A 58 -13.99 35.20 -13.96
CA ASP A 58 -12.99 36.28 -13.86
C ASP A 58 -11.97 35.97 -12.75
N PHE A 59 -12.43 35.41 -11.63
CA PHE A 59 -11.57 34.97 -10.53
C PHE A 59 -10.62 33.85 -10.97
N LEU A 60 -11.11 32.81 -11.64
CA LEU A 60 -10.28 31.72 -12.17
C LEU A 60 -9.26 32.25 -13.18
N LYS A 61 -9.67 33.14 -14.10
CA LYS A 61 -8.81 33.71 -15.13
C LYS A 61 -7.71 34.63 -14.59
N SER A 62 -7.90 35.19 -13.39
CA SER A 62 -6.90 36.03 -12.72
C SER A 62 -5.62 35.27 -12.31
N GLY A 63 -5.65 33.93 -12.34
CA GLY A 63 -4.51 33.08 -11.96
C GLY A 63 -4.20 33.07 -10.45
N ALA A 64 -5.01 33.76 -9.64
CA ALA A 64 -4.82 33.91 -8.19
C ALA A 64 -5.30 32.70 -7.36
N THR A 65 -5.39 31.50 -7.97
CA THR A 65 -6.02 30.34 -7.35
C THR A 65 -4.99 29.32 -6.89
N GLY A 66 -4.84 29.18 -5.57
CA GLY A 66 -4.49 27.89 -4.99
C GLY A 66 -5.77 27.06 -4.93
N PHE A 67 -5.83 25.96 -5.70
CA PHE A 67 -6.88 24.96 -5.51
C PHE A 67 -6.68 24.32 -4.14
N THR A 68 -7.76 24.01 -3.42
CA THR A 68 -7.67 23.21 -2.20
C THR A 68 -7.05 21.86 -2.55
N GLU A 69 -6.15 21.36 -1.70
CA GLU A 69 -5.45 20.08 -1.94
C GLU A 69 -6.40 18.87 -1.89
N GLU A 70 -7.64 19.07 -1.45
CA GLU A 70 -8.67 18.03 -1.28
C GLU A 70 -9.99 18.47 -1.94
N PHE A 71 -10.59 17.58 -2.74
CA PHE A 71 -11.92 17.71 -3.33
C PHE A 71 -12.58 16.33 -3.41
N ALA A 72 -13.92 16.28 -3.36
CA ALA A 72 -14.65 15.03 -3.48
C ALA A 72 -14.56 14.51 -4.93
N PHE A 73 -14.53 13.19 -5.13
CA PHE A 73 -14.31 12.60 -6.46
C PHE A 73 -15.39 13.04 -7.48
N GLU A 74 -16.61 13.28 -7.01
CA GLU A 74 -17.74 13.79 -7.79
C GLU A 74 -17.48 15.19 -8.37
N GLU A 75 -16.57 15.96 -7.76
CA GLU A 75 -16.20 17.30 -8.17
C GLU A 75 -15.06 17.31 -9.21
N LEU A 76 -14.42 16.15 -9.47
CA LEU A 76 -13.30 16.03 -10.40
C LEU A 76 -13.58 16.68 -11.78
N PRO A 77 -14.73 16.44 -12.45
CA PRO A 77 -14.98 17.05 -13.74
C PRO A 77 -14.98 18.58 -13.71
N ARG A 78 -15.48 19.17 -12.63
CA ARG A 78 -15.49 20.63 -12.44
C ARG A 78 -14.07 21.15 -12.18
N VAL A 79 -13.29 20.45 -11.35
CA VAL A 79 -11.90 20.80 -11.04
C VAL A 79 -11.04 20.81 -12.30
N LEU A 80 -11.22 19.85 -13.21
CA LEU A 80 -10.50 19.83 -14.49
C LEU A 80 -10.79 21.07 -15.34
N ILE A 81 -12.04 21.52 -15.42
CA ILE A 81 -12.40 22.72 -16.19
C ILE A 81 -11.81 23.97 -15.53
N GLN A 82 -11.91 24.08 -14.21
CA GLN A 82 -11.36 25.20 -13.45
C GLN A 82 -9.83 25.27 -13.59
N ALA A 83 -9.14 24.12 -13.49
CA ALA A 83 -7.69 24.03 -13.65
C ALA A 83 -7.25 24.47 -15.06
N ARG A 84 -7.99 24.10 -16.10
CA ARG A 84 -7.73 24.58 -17.47
C ARG A 84 -7.81 26.11 -17.55
N ILE A 85 -8.90 26.69 -17.03
CA ILE A 85 -9.13 28.15 -17.07
C ILE A 85 -8.07 28.89 -16.26
N ALA A 86 -7.72 28.39 -15.06
CA ALA A 86 -6.70 28.97 -14.20
C ALA A 86 -5.30 28.99 -14.84
N ARG A 87 -5.00 28.00 -15.69
CA ARG A 87 -3.74 27.94 -16.45
C ARG A 87 -3.77 28.77 -17.74
N GLY A 88 -4.89 29.44 -18.04
CA GLY A 88 -5.07 30.23 -19.25
C GLY A 88 -5.14 29.40 -20.53
N LEU A 89 -5.34 28.08 -20.43
CA LEU A 89 -5.43 27.20 -21.59
C LEU A 89 -6.81 27.30 -22.22
N SER A 90 -6.87 27.47 -23.54
CA SER A 90 -8.11 27.35 -24.30
C SER A 90 -8.51 25.87 -24.45
N GLN A 91 -9.76 25.63 -24.83
CA GLN A 91 -10.23 24.28 -25.18
C GLN A 91 -9.47 23.72 -26.39
N THR A 92 -8.94 24.58 -27.26
CA THR A 92 -8.09 24.18 -28.38
C THR A 92 -6.73 23.73 -27.90
N ASP A 93 -6.11 24.46 -26.98
CA ASP A 93 -4.79 24.12 -26.44
C ASP A 93 -4.81 22.79 -25.66
N LEU A 94 -5.88 22.55 -24.89
CA LEU A 94 -6.08 21.25 -24.24
C LEU A 94 -6.30 20.13 -25.27
N ALA A 95 -7.01 20.41 -26.36
CA ALA A 95 -7.20 19.42 -27.41
C ALA A 95 -5.90 19.06 -28.14
N GLU A 96 -5.04 20.05 -28.40
CA GLU A 96 -3.70 19.82 -28.97
C GLU A 96 -2.84 18.97 -28.04
N GLY A 97 -2.82 19.26 -26.74
CA GLY A 97 -2.13 18.45 -25.74
C GLY A 97 -2.61 16.99 -25.67
N LEU A 98 -3.89 16.75 -25.98
CA LEU A 98 -4.51 15.42 -26.00
C LEU A 98 -4.45 14.72 -27.37
N GLY A 99 -3.98 15.40 -28.43
CA GLY A 99 -4.04 14.88 -29.80
C GLY A 99 -5.48 14.74 -30.34
N LEU A 100 -6.41 15.58 -29.87
CA LEU A 100 -7.83 15.54 -30.21
C LEU A 100 -8.27 16.77 -31.02
N LYS A 101 -9.45 16.67 -31.64
CA LYS A 101 -10.12 17.84 -32.22
C LYS A 101 -10.73 18.70 -31.11
N ALA A 102 -10.64 20.02 -31.23
CA ALA A 102 -11.22 20.97 -30.27
C ALA A 102 -12.73 20.75 -30.00
N GLN A 103 -13.49 20.30 -31.02
CA GLN A 103 -14.91 19.94 -30.87
C GLN A 103 -15.15 18.82 -29.85
N GLN A 104 -14.19 17.91 -29.68
CA GLN A 104 -14.30 16.79 -28.74
C GLN A 104 -14.12 17.27 -27.29
N VAL A 105 -13.15 18.14 -27.03
CA VAL A 105 -12.96 18.76 -25.70
C VAL A 105 -14.16 19.65 -25.34
N GLN A 106 -14.70 20.40 -26.31
CA GLN A 106 -15.94 21.17 -26.12
C GLN A 106 -17.11 20.29 -25.68
N ARG A 107 -17.28 19.12 -26.30
CA ARG A 107 -18.32 18.15 -25.91
C ARG A 107 -18.09 17.60 -24.50
N TYR A 108 -16.85 17.30 -24.15
CA TYR A 108 -16.52 16.84 -22.80
C TYR A 108 -16.85 17.90 -21.76
N GLU A 109 -16.38 19.14 -21.90
CA GLU A 109 -16.68 20.19 -20.92
C GLU A 109 -18.17 20.54 -20.86
N ALA A 110 -18.86 20.56 -22.00
CA ALA A 110 -20.31 20.80 -22.03
C ALA A 110 -21.13 19.71 -21.32
N THR A 111 -20.59 18.49 -21.25
CA THR A 111 -21.22 17.35 -20.55
C THR A 111 -20.59 17.09 -19.17
N ASN A 112 -19.79 18.02 -18.62
CA ASN A 112 -19.03 17.81 -17.38
C ASN A 112 -18.25 16.48 -17.41
N TYR A 113 -17.61 16.18 -18.53
CA TYR A 113 -16.86 14.95 -18.80
C TYR A 113 -17.63 13.63 -18.56
N MET A 114 -18.95 13.66 -18.39
CA MET A 114 -19.77 12.45 -18.19
C MET A 114 -19.72 11.47 -19.37
N SER A 115 -19.37 11.98 -20.56
CA SER A 115 -19.20 11.20 -21.78
C SER A 115 -17.75 10.75 -22.02
N ALA A 116 -16.81 11.13 -21.17
CA ALA A 116 -15.40 10.75 -21.25
C ALA A 116 -15.15 9.44 -20.50
N SER A 117 -14.25 8.59 -21.02
CA SER A 117 -13.79 7.43 -20.27
C SER A 117 -12.90 7.85 -19.10
N LEU A 118 -12.74 6.98 -18.10
CA LEU A 118 -11.82 7.22 -16.98
C LEU A 118 -10.38 7.45 -17.46
N GLY A 119 -9.91 6.67 -18.44
CA GLY A 119 -8.59 6.89 -19.06
C GLY A 119 -8.44 8.28 -19.67
N ARG A 120 -9.51 8.81 -20.28
CA ARG A 120 -9.52 10.18 -20.83
C ARG A 120 -9.47 11.24 -19.72
N LEU A 121 -10.17 11.02 -18.60
CA LEU A 121 -10.08 11.91 -17.44
C LEU A 121 -8.66 11.97 -16.87
N MET A 122 -7.95 10.83 -16.83
CA MET A 122 -6.57 10.77 -16.38
C MET A 122 -5.61 11.51 -17.31
N GLU A 123 -5.76 11.36 -18.63
CA GLU A 123 -4.98 12.11 -19.63
C GLU A 123 -5.15 13.62 -19.47
N VAL A 124 -6.39 14.07 -19.30
CA VAL A 124 -6.74 15.49 -19.08
C VAL A 124 -6.14 15.99 -17.77
N ALA A 125 -6.29 15.24 -16.67
CA ALA A 125 -5.74 15.59 -15.37
C ALA A 125 -4.22 15.76 -15.42
N ASN A 126 -3.51 14.85 -16.10
CA ASN A 126 -2.05 14.90 -16.26
C ASN A 126 -1.59 16.16 -17.00
N ILE A 127 -2.24 16.52 -18.12
CA ILE A 127 -1.90 17.72 -18.89
C ILE A 127 -2.14 18.99 -18.07
N LEU A 128 -3.20 19.00 -17.27
CA LEU A 128 -3.56 20.14 -16.43
C LEU A 128 -2.75 20.19 -15.12
N GLY A 129 -2.02 19.14 -14.79
CA GLY A 129 -1.27 19.00 -13.54
C GLY A 129 -2.17 18.80 -12.32
N VAL A 130 -3.40 18.31 -12.52
CA VAL A 130 -4.34 17.99 -11.44
C VAL A 130 -3.99 16.61 -10.89
N ARG A 131 -3.67 16.54 -9.60
CA ARG A 131 -3.48 15.27 -8.90
C ARG A 131 -4.80 14.85 -8.30
N VAL A 132 -5.19 13.61 -8.56
CA VAL A 132 -6.38 12.99 -7.98
C VAL A 132 -5.91 11.91 -7.02
N SER A 133 -6.13 12.13 -5.72
CA SER A 133 -5.92 11.12 -4.68
C SER A 133 -7.26 10.80 -4.05
N ALA A 134 -7.71 9.55 -4.17
CA ALA A 134 -8.88 9.08 -3.44
C ALA A 134 -8.41 8.50 -2.10
N SER A 135 -8.83 9.10 -0.99
CA SER A 135 -8.71 8.50 0.33
C SER A 135 -10.04 7.82 0.67
N TYR A 136 -10.03 6.50 0.84
CA TYR A 136 -11.19 5.79 1.35
C TYR A 136 -11.18 5.85 2.88
N GLY A 137 -12.08 6.65 3.44
CA GLY A 137 -12.37 6.64 4.87
C GLY A 137 -13.77 6.07 5.08
N ALA A 138 -13.88 4.87 5.63
CA ALA A 138 -15.15 4.45 6.22
C ALA A 138 -15.45 5.41 7.38
N ALA A 139 -16.45 6.25 7.22
CA ALA A 139 -17.08 6.91 8.35
C ALA A 139 -17.63 5.79 9.26
N GLU A 140 -16.95 5.58 10.38
CA GLU A 140 -17.35 4.76 11.54
C GLU A 140 -16.98 3.27 11.62
N GLU A 141 -16.28 2.67 10.67
CA GLU A 141 -15.68 1.34 10.91
C GLU A 141 -14.19 1.34 10.61
N ARG A 142 -13.39 0.97 11.62
CA ARG A 142 -11.96 0.69 11.50
C ARG A 142 -11.78 -0.46 10.52
N SER A 143 -11.75 -0.14 9.22
CA SER A 143 -11.30 -1.04 8.17
C SER A 143 -9.85 -1.40 8.46
N GLU A 144 -9.65 -2.64 8.87
CA GLU A 144 -8.41 -3.16 9.43
C GLU A 144 -7.42 -3.56 8.32
N GLY A 145 -7.78 -3.36 7.05
CA GLY A 145 -6.87 -3.42 5.90
C GLY A 145 -7.09 -2.23 4.97
N ALA A 146 -6.01 -1.58 4.56
CA ALA A 146 -6.03 -0.53 3.55
C ALA A 146 -5.18 -0.95 2.36
N ILE A 147 -5.72 -0.79 1.15
CA ILE A 147 -5.04 -1.07 -0.11
C ILE A 147 -4.53 0.27 -0.64
N TYR A 148 -3.22 0.45 -0.66
CA TYR A 148 -2.57 1.68 -1.15
C TYR A 148 -1.87 1.39 -2.48
N ALA A 149 -2.48 1.84 -3.58
CA ALA A 149 -1.93 1.69 -4.93
C ALA A 149 -1.18 2.97 -5.33
N TRP A 150 0.15 2.93 -5.34
CA TRP A 150 0.98 4.02 -5.84
C TRP A 150 1.36 3.75 -7.30
N SER A 151 0.85 4.56 -8.22
CA SER A 151 0.98 4.35 -9.68
C SER A 151 2.26 4.94 -10.30
N ASP A 152 3.02 5.78 -9.57
CA ASP A 152 4.28 6.37 -10.05
C ASP A 152 5.24 6.77 -8.89
N ALA A 153 6.55 6.70 -9.10
CA ALA A 153 7.58 7.14 -8.14
C ALA A 153 7.49 8.65 -7.79
N GLY A 154 6.81 9.45 -8.63
CA GLY A 154 6.48 10.86 -8.36
C GLY A 154 5.36 11.08 -7.33
N SER A 155 4.63 10.03 -6.96
CA SER A 155 3.53 10.06 -5.97
C SER A 155 3.98 9.73 -4.53
N VAL A 156 5.20 9.23 -4.37
CA VAL A 156 5.77 8.82 -3.09
C VAL A 156 6.18 10.04 -2.27
N GLU A 157 5.55 10.22 -1.10
CA GLU A 157 5.93 11.23 -0.13
C GLU A 157 7.17 10.79 0.68
N TRP A 158 8.36 11.10 0.15
CA TRP A 158 9.65 10.72 0.75
C TRP A 158 9.84 11.21 2.19
N ASN A 159 9.13 12.27 2.60
CA ASN A 159 9.20 12.81 3.96
C ASN A 159 8.47 11.94 5.01
N LYS A 160 7.56 11.06 4.60
CA LYS A 160 6.84 10.15 5.50
C LYS A 160 7.65 8.90 5.86
N PHE A 161 8.77 8.65 5.18
CA PHE A 161 9.70 7.55 5.50
C PHE A 161 10.42 7.79 6.83
N PRO A 162 10.87 6.72 7.52
CA PRO A 162 11.67 6.84 8.74
C PRO A 162 13.12 7.25 8.44
N LEU A 163 13.31 8.38 7.76
CA LEU A 163 14.57 8.85 7.19
C LEU A 163 15.71 8.92 8.21
N ARG A 164 15.42 9.42 9.43
CA ARG A 164 16.43 9.50 10.51
C ARG A 164 16.91 8.13 10.96
N GLU A 165 16.01 7.17 11.06
CA GLU A 165 16.35 5.80 11.46
C GLU A 165 17.12 5.09 10.33
N MET A 166 16.71 5.26 9.08
CA MET A 166 17.44 4.76 7.91
C MET A 166 18.88 5.30 7.86
N ALA A 167 19.07 6.60 8.13
CA ALA A 167 20.40 7.21 8.19
C ALA A 167 21.22 6.70 9.37
N LYS A 168 20.61 6.55 10.55
CA LYS A 168 21.25 5.99 11.75
C LYS A 168 21.74 4.56 11.52
N ARG A 169 20.97 3.74 10.79
CA ARG A 169 21.35 2.38 10.39
C ARG A 169 22.29 2.34 9.18
N GLY A 170 22.70 3.50 8.66
CA GLY A 170 23.65 3.60 7.55
C GLY A 170 23.10 3.22 6.18
N TRP A 171 21.78 3.08 6.02
CA TRP A 171 21.15 2.73 4.73
C TRP A 171 21.25 3.88 3.73
N ILE A 172 21.18 5.11 4.22
CA ILE A 172 21.28 6.35 3.43
C ILE A 172 22.26 7.32 4.09
N LYS A 173 22.90 8.17 3.30
CA LYS A 173 23.83 9.22 3.76
C LYS A 173 23.66 10.47 2.91
N GLY A 174 23.67 11.65 3.53
CA GLY A 174 23.57 12.92 2.83
C GLY A 174 22.98 14.04 3.71
N ASN A 175 23.06 15.27 3.21
CA ASN A 175 22.50 16.45 3.90
C ASN A 175 20.97 16.50 3.78
N ASP A 176 20.43 16.11 2.62
CA ASP A 176 19.00 15.94 2.40
C ASP A 176 18.66 14.44 2.39
N LEU A 177 18.04 13.98 3.48
CA LEU A 177 17.70 12.57 3.66
C LEU A 177 16.57 12.11 2.73
N ALA A 178 15.64 12.99 2.35
CA ALA A 178 14.52 12.63 1.49
C ALA A 178 15.01 12.36 0.06
N VAL A 179 15.90 13.22 -0.45
CA VAL A 179 16.56 13.02 -1.75
C VAL A 179 17.46 11.78 -1.71
N SER A 180 18.17 11.56 -0.60
CA SER A 180 19.03 10.39 -0.42
C SER A 180 18.21 9.09 -0.41
N ALA A 181 17.06 9.08 0.28
CA ALA A 181 16.13 7.95 0.27
C ALA A 181 15.60 7.70 -1.14
N ARG A 182 15.09 8.72 -1.83
CA ARG A 182 14.62 8.58 -3.22
C ARG A 182 15.69 7.96 -4.13
N THR A 183 16.92 8.46 -4.03
CA THR A 183 18.05 7.96 -4.84
C THR A 183 18.36 6.50 -4.51
N TRP A 184 18.40 6.15 -3.23
CA TRP A 184 18.64 4.78 -2.77
C TRP A 184 17.53 3.82 -3.24
N PHE A 185 16.25 4.20 -3.10
CA PHE A 185 15.14 3.40 -3.62
C PHE A 185 15.23 3.21 -5.13
N HIS A 186 15.56 4.24 -5.90
CA HIS A 186 15.75 4.07 -7.35
C HIS A 186 16.89 3.10 -7.69
N GLN A 187 17.97 3.08 -6.90
CA GLN A 187 19.11 2.17 -7.10
C GLN A 187 18.79 0.72 -6.72
N VAL A 188 18.14 0.51 -5.57
CA VAL A 188 17.82 -0.83 -5.06
C VAL A 188 16.76 -1.52 -5.90
N ALA A 189 15.83 -0.73 -6.44
CA ALA A 189 14.49 -1.23 -6.73
C ALA A 189 14.07 -0.95 -8.18
N GLY A 190 14.69 0.03 -8.85
CA GLY A 190 14.28 0.47 -10.18
C GLY A 190 12.90 1.14 -10.22
N PRO A 191 12.40 1.55 -11.40
CA PRO A 191 11.14 2.29 -11.53
C PRO A 191 9.87 1.48 -11.22
N GLN A 192 9.97 0.14 -11.16
CA GLN A 192 8.81 -0.78 -11.12
C GLN A 192 8.55 -1.38 -9.73
N PHE A 193 9.30 -0.95 -8.71
CA PHE A 193 9.33 -1.61 -7.41
C PHE A 193 8.11 -1.34 -6.54
N ALA A 194 7.55 -0.12 -6.63
CA ALA A 194 6.33 0.23 -5.90
C ALA A 194 5.22 -0.77 -6.27
N THR A 195 4.97 -0.95 -7.57
CA THR A 195 3.90 -1.79 -8.11
C THR A 195 3.98 -3.29 -7.75
N ALA A 196 5.16 -3.83 -7.44
CA ALA A 196 5.34 -5.26 -7.12
C ALA A 196 5.11 -5.59 -5.63
N LEU A 197 5.44 -4.67 -4.71
CA LEU A 197 5.31 -4.89 -3.26
C LEU A 197 3.92 -4.57 -2.71
N HIS A 198 3.10 -3.81 -3.45
CA HIS A 198 1.74 -3.40 -3.04
C HIS A 198 0.68 -4.52 -3.06
N ARG A 199 1.04 -5.78 -3.34
CA ARG A 199 0.08 -6.91 -3.39
C ARG A 199 -0.04 -7.73 -2.11
N LYS A 200 0.60 -7.35 -1.00
CA LYS A 200 0.45 -8.07 0.28
C LYS A 200 -0.26 -7.23 1.33
N LYS A 201 -1.50 -7.65 1.64
CA LYS A 201 -2.25 -7.29 2.84
C LYS A 201 -1.47 -7.85 4.04
N MET A 202 -1.21 -7.03 5.06
CA MET A 202 -0.54 -7.46 6.30
C MET A 202 -1.40 -7.01 7.48
N HIS A 203 -1.98 -7.98 8.17
CA HIS A 203 -2.94 -7.77 9.24
C HIS A 203 -2.24 -7.87 10.60
N SER A 204 -1.72 -6.75 11.09
CA SER A 204 -1.36 -6.63 12.51
C SER A 204 -2.19 -5.49 13.09
N GLY A 205 -2.89 -5.72 14.21
CA GLY A 205 -3.95 -4.86 14.78
C GLY A 205 -3.59 -3.42 15.17
N ASN A 206 -2.41 -2.93 14.80
CA ASN A 206 -2.10 -1.50 14.63
C ASN A 206 -1.65 -1.31 13.18
N ALA A 207 -2.39 -0.51 12.39
CA ALA A 207 -2.03 -0.24 11.00
C ALA A 207 -0.54 0.17 10.92
N PRO A 208 0.34 -0.67 10.35
CA PRO A 208 1.77 -0.42 10.36
C PRO A 208 2.10 0.82 9.53
N ASN A 209 3.18 1.52 9.88
CA ASN A 209 3.67 2.62 9.07
C ASN A 209 4.16 2.05 7.72
N GLU A 210 3.35 2.25 6.68
CA GLU A 210 3.58 1.75 5.33
C GLU A 210 4.94 2.18 4.76
N HIS A 211 5.34 3.43 4.97
CA HIS A 211 6.61 3.96 4.47
C HIS A 211 7.79 3.27 5.17
N ALA A 212 7.65 2.95 6.45
CA ALA A 212 8.64 2.16 7.18
C ALA A 212 8.66 0.70 6.69
N LEU A 213 7.50 0.12 6.35
CA LEU A 213 7.42 -1.23 5.77
C LEU A 213 8.10 -1.30 4.40
N LEU A 214 7.81 -0.33 3.52
CA LEU A 214 8.43 -0.23 2.19
C LEU A 214 9.95 -0.06 2.28
N ALA A 215 10.44 0.77 3.20
CA ALA A 215 11.88 0.89 3.44
C ALA A 215 12.51 -0.41 3.93
N TRP A 216 11.82 -1.12 4.82
CA TRP A 216 12.29 -2.40 5.31
C TRP A 216 12.33 -3.45 4.19
N GLN A 217 11.29 -3.55 3.38
CA GLN A 217 11.21 -4.46 2.22
C GLN A 217 12.29 -4.15 1.17
N ALA A 218 12.50 -2.86 0.85
CA ALA A 218 13.59 -2.44 -0.03
C ALA A 218 14.95 -2.91 0.50
N ARG A 219 15.20 -2.75 1.81
CA ARG A 219 16.44 -3.21 2.42
C ARG A 219 16.59 -4.72 2.35
N VAL A 220 15.52 -5.47 2.59
CA VAL A 220 15.49 -6.93 2.46
C VAL A 220 15.86 -7.37 1.05
N LEU A 221 15.20 -6.80 0.04
CA LEU A 221 15.45 -7.15 -1.36
C LEU A 221 16.85 -6.73 -1.82
N GLN A 222 17.38 -5.61 -1.32
CA GLN A 222 18.78 -5.23 -1.53
C GLN A 222 19.75 -6.31 -1.01
N LYS A 223 19.54 -6.82 0.21
CA LYS A 223 20.37 -7.88 0.79
C LYS A 223 20.22 -9.21 0.05
N GLY A 224 18.99 -9.57 -0.32
CA GLY A 224 18.73 -10.77 -1.13
C GLY A 224 19.41 -10.71 -2.49
N GLN A 225 19.42 -9.54 -3.14
CA GLN A 225 20.16 -9.32 -4.39
C GLN A 225 21.66 -9.52 -4.21
N GLN A 226 22.25 -9.01 -3.12
CA GLN A 226 23.67 -9.20 -2.81
C GLN A 226 24.02 -10.67 -2.58
N ASP A 227 23.17 -11.41 -1.85
CA ASP A 227 23.35 -12.84 -1.62
C ASP A 227 23.24 -13.65 -2.93
N PHE A 228 22.32 -13.26 -3.82
CA PHE A 228 22.19 -13.85 -5.16
C PHE A 228 23.44 -13.60 -6.02
N GLU A 229 23.91 -12.35 -6.09
CA GLU A 229 25.13 -11.97 -6.82
C GLU A 229 26.40 -12.65 -6.27
N ALA A 230 26.42 -12.93 -4.97
CA ALA A 230 27.48 -13.70 -4.32
C ALA A 230 27.39 -15.22 -4.57
N GLY A 231 26.36 -15.71 -5.28
CA GLY A 231 26.14 -17.13 -5.56
C GLY A 231 25.67 -17.95 -4.35
N LEU A 232 25.09 -17.29 -3.33
CA LEU A 232 24.55 -17.96 -2.14
C LEU A 232 23.13 -18.48 -2.34
N ILE A 233 22.45 -18.02 -3.40
CA ILE A 233 21.09 -18.41 -3.75
C ILE A 233 21.13 -19.14 -5.10
N GLY A 234 20.72 -20.40 -5.10
CA GLY A 234 20.65 -21.27 -6.27
C GLY A 234 19.38 -21.07 -7.11
N GLU A 235 19.13 -22.02 -8.00
CA GLU A 235 17.88 -22.06 -8.78
C GLU A 235 16.72 -22.50 -7.89
N PHE A 236 15.59 -21.79 -7.99
CA PHE A 236 14.39 -22.12 -7.22
C PHE A 236 13.51 -23.11 -7.99
N SER A 237 13.06 -24.15 -7.30
CA SER A 237 11.98 -25.03 -7.74
C SER A 237 10.92 -25.15 -6.65
N LEU A 238 9.65 -25.22 -7.03
CA LEU A 238 8.53 -25.42 -6.11
C LEU A 238 8.48 -26.90 -5.65
N ASP A 239 9.48 -27.29 -4.87
CA ASP A 239 9.66 -28.63 -4.28
C ASP A 239 9.89 -28.47 -2.78
N ASP A 240 9.04 -29.09 -1.97
CA ASP A 240 9.03 -29.00 -0.51
C ASP A 240 9.60 -30.26 0.18
N ARG A 241 10.04 -31.27 -0.58
CA ARG A 241 10.52 -32.56 -0.05
C ARG A 241 11.76 -32.45 0.84
N TRP A 242 12.48 -31.34 0.79
CA TRP A 242 13.65 -31.07 1.63
C TRP A 242 13.30 -30.43 2.98
N LEU A 243 12.04 -30.05 3.22
CA LEU A 243 11.63 -29.41 4.47
C LEU A 243 11.83 -30.30 5.70
N ASP A 244 11.75 -31.63 5.58
CA ASP A 244 12.09 -32.55 6.68
C ASP A 244 13.56 -32.39 7.11
N GLN A 245 14.46 -32.09 6.18
CA GLN A 245 15.86 -31.80 6.49
C GLN A 245 15.97 -30.48 7.26
N LEU A 246 15.14 -29.48 6.92
CA LEU A 246 15.07 -28.22 7.65
C LEU A 246 14.54 -28.42 9.08
N VAL A 247 13.52 -29.28 9.28
CA VAL A 247 13.02 -29.65 10.61
C VAL A 247 14.10 -30.33 11.45
N ALA A 248 14.91 -31.21 10.84
CA ALA A 248 16.01 -31.87 11.54
C ALA A 248 17.07 -30.89 12.06
N LEU A 249 17.31 -29.77 11.36
CA LEU A 249 18.24 -28.71 11.80
C LEU A 249 17.80 -28.01 13.08
N THR A 250 16.56 -28.19 13.53
CA THR A 250 16.06 -27.52 14.74
C THR A 250 16.83 -27.91 15.99
N LYS A 251 17.40 -29.13 16.04
CA LYS A 251 18.26 -29.60 17.15
C LYS A 251 19.65 -29.00 17.16
N ASP A 252 20.13 -28.53 16.02
CA ASP A 252 21.50 -28.08 15.89
C ASP A 252 21.71 -26.74 16.59
N SER A 253 22.80 -26.61 17.33
CA SER A 253 23.15 -25.36 18.01
C SER A 253 23.35 -24.18 17.04
N ASN A 254 23.77 -24.47 15.80
CA ASN A 254 23.87 -23.52 14.70
C ASN A 254 22.76 -23.70 13.64
N GLY A 255 21.63 -24.30 14.03
CA GLY A 255 20.48 -24.58 13.17
C GLY A 255 20.01 -23.39 12.35
N PRO A 256 19.78 -22.19 12.93
CA PRO A 256 19.43 -20.98 12.18
C PRO A 256 20.40 -20.62 11.04
N ARG A 257 21.72 -20.75 11.23
CA ARG A 257 22.68 -20.52 10.13
C ARG A 257 22.56 -21.58 9.05
N LYS A 258 22.50 -22.86 9.46
CA LYS A 258 22.36 -23.98 8.52
C LYS A 258 21.05 -23.90 7.73
N ALA A 259 19.97 -23.40 8.35
CA ALA A 259 18.69 -23.16 7.69
C ALA A 259 18.85 -22.17 6.54
N ARG A 260 19.52 -21.03 6.78
CA ARG A 260 19.81 -20.05 5.72
C ARG A 260 20.57 -20.68 4.55
N ASP A 261 21.61 -21.47 4.84
CA ASP A 261 22.41 -22.13 3.80
C ASP A 261 21.60 -23.19 3.05
N LEU A 262 20.72 -23.93 3.72
CA LEU A 262 19.83 -24.92 3.11
C LEU A 262 18.76 -24.26 2.22
N LEU A 263 18.17 -23.16 2.67
CA LEU A 263 17.22 -22.37 1.89
C LEU A 263 17.91 -21.83 0.63
N GLY A 264 19.10 -21.24 0.76
CA GLY A 264 19.87 -20.70 -0.35
C GLY A 264 20.17 -21.75 -1.42
N ARG A 265 20.57 -22.97 -1.03
CA ARG A 265 20.79 -24.09 -1.96
C ARG A 265 19.55 -24.50 -2.75
N ASN A 266 18.36 -24.33 -2.18
CA ASN A 266 17.08 -24.61 -2.83
C ASN A 266 16.48 -23.36 -3.50
N GLY A 267 17.29 -22.31 -3.69
CA GLY A 267 16.90 -21.09 -4.38
C GLY A 267 16.02 -20.14 -3.58
N ILE A 268 15.90 -20.31 -2.26
CA ILE A 268 15.18 -19.39 -1.38
C ILE A 268 16.18 -18.49 -0.66
N GLY A 269 16.13 -17.18 -0.89
CA GLY A 269 16.93 -16.22 -0.12
C GLY A 269 16.38 -16.06 1.29
N MET A 270 17.22 -16.15 2.32
CA MET A 270 16.82 -15.89 3.70
C MET A 270 17.58 -14.69 4.26
N VAL A 271 16.87 -13.61 4.54
CA VAL A 271 17.43 -12.34 5.02
C VAL A 271 16.99 -12.10 6.46
N VAL A 272 17.95 -11.77 7.33
CA VAL A 272 17.63 -11.29 8.68
C VAL A 272 17.77 -9.78 8.70
N GLN A 273 16.66 -9.09 8.96
CA GLN A 273 16.62 -7.63 9.01
C GLN A 273 15.72 -7.15 10.13
N SER A 274 16.31 -6.52 11.15
CA SER A 274 15.56 -5.91 12.26
C SER A 274 14.48 -4.97 11.74
N HIS A 275 13.28 -5.08 12.32
CA HIS A 275 12.13 -4.26 11.95
C HIS A 275 12.42 -2.76 12.08
N LEU A 276 11.66 -1.92 11.36
CA LEU A 276 11.65 -0.48 11.56
C LEU A 276 10.59 -0.12 12.62
N PRO A 277 10.74 1.00 13.34
CA PRO A 277 9.72 1.46 14.27
C PRO A 277 8.36 1.60 13.57
N GLY A 278 7.31 1.01 14.16
CA GLY A 278 5.95 1.07 13.62
C GLY A 278 5.59 0.04 12.56
N THR A 279 6.44 -0.93 12.22
CA THR A 279 6.11 -1.97 11.21
C THR A 279 5.52 -3.26 11.78
N TYR A 280 5.60 -3.49 13.10
CA TYR A 280 5.00 -4.60 13.87
C TYR A 280 5.12 -6.04 13.32
N LEU A 281 5.92 -6.29 12.28
CA LEU A 281 6.06 -7.62 11.64
C LEU A 281 7.12 -8.52 12.30
N ASP A 282 6.88 -9.82 12.21
CA ASP A 282 7.82 -10.86 12.64
C ASP A 282 8.63 -11.44 11.46
N GLY A 283 8.01 -11.50 10.28
CA GLY A 283 8.64 -11.92 9.02
C GLY A 283 7.91 -11.40 7.79
N ALA A 284 8.43 -11.72 6.60
CA ALA A 284 7.74 -11.58 5.33
C ALA A 284 8.35 -12.45 4.23
N ALA A 285 7.51 -13.10 3.42
CA ALA A 285 7.88 -13.73 2.16
C ALA A 285 7.59 -12.82 0.95
N MET A 286 8.47 -12.76 -0.04
CA MET A 286 8.29 -11.96 -1.25
C MET A 286 9.04 -12.56 -2.44
N VAL A 287 8.65 -12.21 -3.68
CA VAL A 287 9.42 -12.56 -4.89
C VAL A 287 10.40 -11.43 -5.17
N ALA A 288 11.68 -11.76 -5.30
CA ALA A 288 12.70 -10.79 -5.66
C ALA A 288 12.73 -10.52 -7.18
N PRO A 289 13.29 -9.39 -7.64
CA PRO A 289 13.35 -9.06 -9.06
C PRO A 289 14.06 -10.11 -9.95
N PHE A 290 14.95 -10.92 -9.37
CA PHE A 290 15.64 -12.02 -10.05
C PHE A 290 14.82 -13.33 -10.12
N GLY A 291 13.56 -13.32 -9.66
CA GLY A 291 12.58 -14.39 -9.83
C GLY A 291 12.47 -15.39 -8.66
N ASN A 292 13.46 -15.42 -7.78
CA ASN A 292 13.47 -16.31 -6.62
C ASN A 292 12.64 -15.75 -5.44
N PRO A 293 12.13 -16.63 -4.56
CA PRO A 293 11.53 -16.20 -3.32
C PRO A 293 12.60 -15.74 -2.32
N VAL A 294 12.28 -14.70 -1.57
CA VAL A 294 13.04 -14.21 -0.42
C VAL A 294 12.15 -14.22 0.80
N VAL A 295 12.60 -14.92 1.84
CA VAL A 295 12.01 -14.91 3.19
C VAL A 295 12.84 -13.98 4.06
N ALA A 296 12.18 -13.07 4.76
CA ALA A 296 12.81 -12.15 5.68
C ALA A 296 12.28 -12.34 7.09
N LEU A 297 13.18 -12.28 8.08
CA LEU A 297 12.85 -12.43 9.50
C LEU A 297 13.35 -11.21 10.29
N THR A 298 12.51 -10.67 11.16
CA THR A 298 12.88 -9.49 11.97
C THR A 298 13.58 -9.85 13.26
N LEU A 299 13.42 -11.09 13.72
CA LEU A 299 13.87 -11.56 15.03
C LEU A 299 13.41 -10.62 16.16
N ARG A 300 12.22 -10.02 16.04
CA ARG A 300 11.62 -9.17 17.08
C ARG A 300 11.66 -9.85 18.44
N PHE A 301 11.30 -11.13 18.47
CA PHE A 301 11.53 -12.03 19.58
C PHE A 301 12.75 -12.90 19.31
N ASP A 302 13.86 -12.63 19.99
CA ASP A 302 15.09 -13.42 19.92
C ASP A 302 14.93 -14.72 20.71
N ARG A 303 14.17 -15.66 20.16
CA ARG A 303 13.90 -16.98 20.71
C ARG A 303 13.94 -18.02 19.61
N LEU A 304 14.54 -19.17 19.92
CA LEU A 304 14.70 -20.26 18.96
C LEU A 304 13.36 -20.81 18.48
N ASP A 305 12.38 -20.94 19.36
CA ASP A 305 11.05 -21.44 19.00
C ASP A 305 10.30 -20.48 18.08
N ASN A 306 10.38 -19.17 18.36
CA ASN A 306 9.78 -18.14 17.52
C ASN A 306 10.45 -18.08 16.14
N PHE A 307 11.78 -18.19 16.09
CA PHE A 307 12.52 -18.23 14.82
C PHE A 307 12.03 -19.35 13.90
N TRP A 308 11.95 -20.58 14.41
CA TRP A 308 11.51 -21.72 13.59
C TRP A 308 10.05 -21.59 13.17
N PHE A 309 9.17 -21.16 14.08
CA PHE A 309 7.76 -20.95 13.76
C PHE A 309 7.58 -19.92 12.63
N VAL A 310 8.21 -18.74 12.75
CA VAL A 310 8.10 -17.69 11.74
C VAL A 310 8.74 -18.14 10.43
N LEU A 311 9.91 -18.78 10.45
CA LEU A 311 10.56 -19.27 9.24
C LEU A 311 9.65 -20.24 8.45
N PHE A 312 9.05 -21.22 9.12
CA PHE A 312 8.14 -22.15 8.45
C PHE A 312 6.82 -21.48 8.03
N HIS A 313 6.32 -20.51 8.79
CA HIS A 313 5.14 -19.72 8.41
C HIS A 313 5.41 -18.95 7.10
N GLU A 314 6.55 -18.29 6.98
CA GLU A 314 6.94 -17.60 5.74
C GLU A 314 7.16 -18.58 4.57
N LEU A 315 7.71 -19.77 4.83
CA LEU A 315 7.80 -20.82 3.82
C LEU A 315 6.41 -21.32 3.40
N GLY A 316 5.44 -21.37 4.31
CA GLY A 316 4.03 -21.61 3.98
C GLY A 316 3.52 -20.61 2.95
N HIS A 317 3.79 -19.31 3.14
CA HIS A 317 3.48 -18.32 2.10
C HIS A 317 4.23 -18.57 0.79
N VAL A 318 5.50 -18.98 0.80
CA VAL A 318 6.25 -19.30 -0.43
C VAL A 318 5.59 -20.45 -1.21
N PHE A 319 5.30 -21.56 -0.54
CA PHE A 319 4.84 -22.79 -1.21
C PHE A 319 3.34 -22.79 -1.52
N LEU A 320 2.52 -22.17 -0.68
CA LEU A 320 1.06 -22.19 -0.85
C LEU A 320 0.51 -20.98 -1.61
N HIS A 321 1.15 -19.82 -1.49
CA HIS A 321 0.53 -18.55 -1.89
C HIS A 321 1.32 -17.80 -2.96
N LEU A 322 2.65 -17.74 -2.83
CA LEU A 322 3.51 -16.78 -3.54
C LEU A 322 3.46 -16.90 -5.07
N TYR A 323 3.41 -18.12 -5.61
CA TYR A 323 3.35 -18.37 -7.05
C TYR A 323 1.92 -18.62 -7.57
N ASN A 324 0.96 -18.84 -6.67
CA ASN A 324 -0.47 -18.87 -7.03
C ASN A 324 -0.99 -17.45 -7.31
N SER A 325 -0.37 -16.42 -6.69
CA SER A 325 -0.66 -15.00 -6.94
C SER A 325 -0.32 -14.49 -8.34
N LEU A 326 0.41 -15.26 -9.17
CA LEU A 326 0.72 -14.91 -10.56
C LEU A 326 -0.37 -15.33 -11.56
N ARG A 327 -1.44 -16.01 -11.11
CA ARG A 327 -2.62 -16.37 -11.92
C ARG A 327 -3.81 -15.40 -11.74
N PHE A 328 -3.57 -14.17 -11.28
CA PHE A 328 -4.59 -13.17 -10.93
C PHE A 328 -5.05 -12.26 -12.09
N ASP A 329 -5.07 -12.75 -13.33
CA ASP A 329 -5.69 -11.99 -14.44
C ASP A 329 -7.23 -12.05 -14.43
N PHE A 330 -7.86 -12.71 -13.46
CA PHE A 330 -9.32 -12.72 -13.30
C PHE A 330 -9.72 -12.95 -11.85
N PHE A 331 -9.86 -11.90 -11.03
CA PHE A 331 -10.72 -11.98 -9.84
C PHE A 331 -11.47 -10.66 -9.67
N ASP A 332 -12.73 -10.73 -10.10
CA ASP A 332 -13.83 -9.88 -9.70
C ASP A 332 -13.96 -9.85 -8.17
N GLU A 333 -14.61 -8.77 -7.75
CA GLU A 333 -15.18 -8.45 -6.44
C GLU A 333 -15.69 -9.66 -5.63
N GLU A 334 -15.69 -9.51 -4.30
CA GLU A 334 -16.23 -10.42 -3.25
C GLU A 334 -15.20 -11.36 -2.59
N ASP A 335 -14.47 -10.85 -1.58
CA ASP A 335 -14.52 -11.40 -0.21
C ASP A 335 -13.40 -10.87 0.69
N GLY A 336 -13.79 -10.21 1.78
CA GLY A 336 -12.88 -9.78 2.86
C GLY A 336 -12.22 -10.94 3.63
N HIS A 337 -12.58 -12.19 3.34
CA HIS A 337 -12.19 -13.41 4.06
C HIS A 337 -10.92 -14.12 3.54
N GLN A 338 -10.39 -13.73 2.38
CA GLN A 338 -9.25 -14.45 1.78
C GLN A 338 -7.92 -14.20 2.50
N GLY A 339 -7.76 -13.02 3.12
CA GLY A 339 -6.54 -12.70 3.89
C GLY A 339 -6.39 -13.60 5.12
N ASP A 340 -7.48 -13.83 5.86
CA ASP A 340 -7.47 -14.66 7.05
C ASP A 340 -7.16 -16.13 6.70
N GLN A 341 -7.66 -16.64 5.56
CA GLN A 341 -7.37 -18.00 5.10
C GLN A 341 -5.89 -18.21 4.80
N TYR A 342 -5.20 -17.26 4.16
CA TYR A 342 -3.78 -17.40 3.85
C TYR A 342 -2.89 -17.41 5.10
N GLU A 343 -3.24 -16.61 6.11
CA GLU A 343 -2.54 -16.61 7.40
C GLU A 343 -2.80 -17.90 8.17
N GLU A 344 -4.04 -18.40 8.19
CA GLU A 344 -4.40 -19.69 8.78
C GLU A 344 -3.67 -20.86 8.10
N ASP A 345 -3.59 -20.84 6.77
CA ASP A 345 -2.88 -21.85 5.98
C ASP A 345 -1.37 -21.82 6.26
N ALA A 346 -0.76 -20.64 6.37
CA ALA A 346 0.65 -20.48 6.72
C ALA A 346 0.95 -20.93 8.16
N ASP A 347 0.09 -20.58 9.11
CA ASP A 347 0.16 -21.06 10.50
C ASP A 347 0.05 -22.58 10.58
N LYS A 348 -0.92 -23.16 9.87
CA LYS A 348 -1.10 -24.61 9.78
C LYS A 348 0.11 -25.27 9.16
N PHE A 349 0.64 -24.73 8.07
CA PHE A 349 1.85 -25.22 7.41
C PHE A 349 3.02 -25.26 8.39
N SER A 350 3.21 -24.20 9.17
CA SER A 350 4.27 -24.14 10.18
C SER A 350 4.10 -25.19 11.28
N LEU A 351 2.90 -25.26 11.86
CA LEU A 351 2.60 -26.19 12.94
C LEU A 351 2.74 -27.66 12.51
N ASP A 352 2.23 -28.01 11.33
CA ASP A 352 2.20 -29.39 10.85
C ASP A 352 3.58 -29.88 10.39
N HIS A 353 4.43 -29.03 9.80
CA HIS A 353 5.82 -29.40 9.49
C HIS A 353 6.66 -29.57 10.75
N LEU A 354 6.54 -28.65 11.71
CA LEU A 354 7.34 -28.72 12.93
C LEU A 354 6.92 -29.89 13.83
N ILE A 355 5.61 -30.07 14.02
CA ILE A 355 5.04 -31.18 14.80
C ILE A 355 3.69 -31.57 14.19
N PRO A 356 3.62 -32.65 13.38
CA PRO A 356 2.38 -33.10 12.77
C PRO A 356 1.24 -33.26 13.78
N GLN A 357 0.03 -32.82 13.43
CA GLN A 357 -1.09 -32.75 14.39
C GLN A 357 -1.38 -34.08 15.12
N ASP A 358 -1.34 -35.22 14.42
CA ASP A 358 -1.58 -36.54 15.00
C ASP A 358 -0.49 -36.97 15.98
N THR A 359 0.74 -36.52 15.72
CA THR A 359 1.88 -36.71 16.59
C THR A 359 1.76 -35.82 17.82
N TRP A 360 1.40 -34.55 17.62
CA TRP A 360 1.18 -33.59 18.70
C TRP A 360 0.12 -34.10 19.69
N ARG A 361 -1.00 -34.65 19.21
CA ARG A 361 -2.07 -35.24 20.06
C ARG A 361 -1.60 -36.34 21.01
N LYS A 362 -0.46 -36.98 20.72
CA LYS A 362 0.11 -38.08 21.50
C LYS A 362 1.28 -37.66 22.39
N CYS A 363 1.68 -36.40 22.35
CA CYS A 363 2.78 -35.87 23.16
C CYS A 363 2.43 -35.88 24.65
N LEU A 364 3.34 -36.40 25.47
CA LEU A 364 3.19 -36.46 26.92
C LEU A 364 3.07 -35.06 27.54
N SER A 365 3.88 -34.13 27.03
CA SER A 365 3.96 -32.73 27.45
C SER A 365 2.64 -31.95 27.32
N ARG A 366 1.67 -32.45 26.55
CA ARG A 366 0.31 -31.87 26.51
C ARG A 366 -0.50 -32.12 27.78
N PHE A 367 -0.23 -33.25 28.43
CA PHE A 367 -0.93 -33.72 29.63
C PHE A 367 -0.12 -33.42 30.89
N ALA A 368 1.19 -33.59 30.84
CA ALA A 368 2.12 -33.30 31.92
C ALA A 368 2.96 -32.05 31.59
N LEU A 369 2.63 -30.92 32.21
CA LEU A 369 3.34 -29.65 32.01
C LEU A 369 4.65 -29.61 32.82
N THR A 370 5.59 -30.50 32.50
CA THR A 370 6.93 -30.55 33.12
C THR A 370 8.03 -30.48 32.07
N GLU A 371 9.22 -30.03 32.47
CA GLU A 371 10.38 -29.95 31.57
C GLU A 371 10.79 -31.33 31.06
N GLU A 372 10.73 -32.35 31.91
CA GLU A 372 11.05 -33.73 31.56
C GLU A 372 10.13 -34.26 30.46
N ALA A 373 8.83 -33.97 30.54
CA ALA A 373 7.87 -34.38 29.52
C ALA A 373 8.17 -33.72 28.16
N VAL A 374 8.55 -32.43 28.17
CA VAL A 374 8.96 -31.70 26.96
C VAL A 374 10.23 -32.30 26.37
N LEU A 375 11.24 -32.61 27.18
CA LEU A 375 12.50 -33.21 26.72
C LEU A 375 12.30 -34.62 26.15
N ILE A 376 11.46 -35.45 26.78
CA ILE A 376 11.12 -36.80 26.27
C ILE A 376 10.45 -36.71 24.90
N ASP A 377 9.46 -35.83 24.75
CA ASP A 377 8.80 -35.64 23.47
C ASP A 377 9.77 -35.08 22.41
N ALA A 378 10.62 -34.11 22.76
CA ALA A 378 11.62 -33.54 21.84
C ALA A 378 12.57 -34.60 21.28
N GLU A 379 13.09 -35.46 22.16
CA GLU A 379 13.99 -36.55 21.78
C GLU A 379 13.27 -37.55 20.86
N LYS A 380 12.05 -37.95 21.24
CA LYS A 380 11.22 -38.89 20.46
C LYS A 380 10.89 -38.37 19.07
N LEU A 381 10.58 -37.08 18.96
CA LEU A 381 10.19 -36.44 17.70
C LEU A 381 11.37 -36.04 16.83
N GLY A 382 12.56 -35.99 17.42
CA GLY A 382 13.73 -35.58 16.69
C GLY A 382 13.78 -34.08 16.41
N ILE A 383 13.30 -33.25 17.35
CA ILE A 383 13.30 -31.78 17.22
C ILE A 383 13.83 -31.11 18.49
N SER A 384 14.11 -29.80 18.44
CA SER A 384 14.46 -29.04 19.64
C SER A 384 13.29 -28.94 20.62
N ALA A 385 13.59 -29.09 21.92
CA ALA A 385 12.65 -28.85 23.01
C ALA A 385 12.02 -27.45 22.98
N SER A 386 12.71 -26.47 22.38
CA SER A 386 12.19 -25.11 22.22
C SER A 386 10.90 -25.09 21.41
N ILE A 387 10.77 -25.91 20.37
CA ILE A 387 9.59 -25.94 19.49
C ILE A 387 8.35 -26.40 20.27
N ILE A 388 8.50 -27.48 21.04
CA ILE A 388 7.42 -28.02 21.89
C ILE A 388 7.06 -26.99 22.97
N ALA A 389 8.05 -26.45 23.68
CA ALA A 389 7.83 -25.43 24.70
C ALA A 389 7.10 -24.21 24.13
N GLY A 390 7.50 -23.75 22.93
CA GLY A 390 6.86 -22.66 22.20
C GLY A 390 5.41 -22.92 21.86
N ARG A 391 5.12 -24.09 21.29
CA ARG A 391 3.75 -24.51 20.96
C ARG A 391 2.86 -24.55 22.21
N ILE A 392 3.36 -25.08 23.33
CA ILE A 392 2.60 -25.10 24.60
C ILE A 392 2.31 -23.68 25.08
N ARG A 393 3.31 -22.77 25.07
CA ARG A 393 3.13 -21.37 25.48
C ARG A 393 2.05 -20.68 24.65
N LYS A 394 2.04 -20.88 23.33
CA LYS A 394 1.04 -20.33 22.41
C LYS A 394 -0.34 -20.92 22.65
N GLU A 395 -0.50 -22.24 22.67
CA GLU A 395 -1.80 -22.91 22.86
C GLU A 395 -2.43 -22.61 24.23
N ARG A 396 -1.61 -22.40 25.28
CA ARG A 396 -2.08 -22.04 26.63
C ARG A 396 -2.22 -20.53 26.84
N ASN A 397 -1.75 -19.71 25.90
CA ASN A 397 -1.60 -18.27 26.03
C ASN A 397 -0.83 -17.85 27.32
N ASP A 398 0.16 -18.65 27.72
CA ASP A 398 1.00 -18.39 28.89
C ASP A 398 2.48 -18.42 28.50
N TYR A 399 3.01 -17.22 28.24
CA TYR A 399 4.40 -17.02 27.89
C TYR A 399 5.34 -17.02 29.12
N ARG A 400 4.96 -17.51 30.29
CA ARG A 400 5.90 -17.71 31.41
C ARG A 400 6.40 -19.15 31.47
N LEU A 401 5.64 -20.09 30.94
CA LEU A 401 5.97 -21.51 30.90
C LEU A 401 7.27 -21.77 30.13
N PHE A 402 8.10 -22.68 30.66
CA PHE A 402 9.30 -23.22 29.99
C PHE A 402 10.24 -22.15 29.42
N SER A 403 10.38 -21.02 30.11
CA SER A 403 11.16 -19.87 29.65
C SER A 403 12.65 -20.20 29.42
N ASN A 404 13.18 -21.19 30.13
CA ASN A 404 14.51 -21.76 29.97
C ASN A 404 14.66 -22.65 28.71
N LEU A 405 13.57 -23.25 28.21
CA LEU A 405 13.62 -24.19 27.08
C LEU A 405 13.42 -23.53 25.71
N VAL A 406 12.94 -22.29 25.65
CA VAL A 406 12.64 -21.61 24.36
C VAL A 406 13.87 -21.05 23.63
N GLY A 407 15.06 -21.15 24.20
CA GLY A 407 16.30 -20.66 23.59
C GLY A 407 16.30 -19.13 23.42
N SER A 408 16.02 -18.39 24.50
CA SER A 408 16.05 -16.93 24.48
C SER A 408 17.47 -16.40 24.29
N GLY A 409 17.67 -15.42 23.41
CA GLY A 409 18.96 -14.76 23.18
C GLY A 409 19.95 -15.52 22.30
N THR A 410 19.53 -16.60 21.65
CA THR A 410 20.43 -17.52 20.93
C THR A 410 20.41 -17.38 19.42
N VAL A 411 19.46 -16.65 18.83
CA VAL A 411 19.28 -16.60 17.38
C VAL A 411 20.03 -15.40 16.81
N ARG A 412 19.90 -14.21 17.39
CA ARG A 412 20.58 -12.99 16.87
C ARG A 412 22.10 -13.10 16.84
N THR A 413 22.70 -13.75 17.85
CA THR A 413 24.15 -13.98 17.92
C THR A 413 24.66 -14.81 16.74
N GLN A 414 23.78 -15.63 16.15
CA GLN A 414 24.09 -16.38 14.95
C GLN A 414 24.06 -15.54 13.68
N PHE A 415 23.57 -14.31 13.69
CA PHE A 415 23.54 -13.44 12.51
C PHE A 415 24.30 -12.12 12.74
N GLU A 416 25.15 -12.06 13.76
CA GLU A 416 26.05 -10.93 14.01
C GLU A 416 26.89 -10.62 12.75
N GLY A 417 26.89 -9.35 12.33
CA GLY A 417 27.50 -8.88 11.09
C GLY A 417 26.60 -8.89 9.85
N MET A 418 25.42 -9.54 9.91
CA MET A 418 24.46 -9.62 8.78
C MET A 418 23.20 -8.78 9.00
N MET A 419 22.92 -8.38 10.24
CA MET A 419 21.67 -7.70 10.63
C MET A 419 21.63 -6.18 10.37
N GLU A 420 22.77 -5.52 10.12
CA GLU A 420 22.87 -4.05 9.96
C GLU A 420 22.25 -3.52 8.65
#